data_AF-A0A2Z6N3K0-F1
#
_entry.id   AF-A0A2Z6N3K0-F1
#
_cell.length_a   1.000
_cell.length_b   1.000
_cell.length_c   1.000
_cell.angle_alpha   90.00
_cell.angle_beta   90.00
_cell.angle_gamma   90.00
#
_symmetry.space_group_name_H-M   'P 1'
#
loop_
_entity.id
_entity.type
_entity.pdbx_description
1 polymer ?
#
loop_
_entity_poly.entity_id
_entity_poly.type
_entity_poly.pdbx_seq_one_letter_code
_entity_poly.pdbx_strand_id
1 'polypeptide(L)'
;MERGGVNLDFNMNDKVRLIKLPHCILSFKTLQVLKLTHLEMRDFDQVDFPQIKTLYLVRVHFESREYFVKFLFGCPVLEDLHTKSIEFHPKQSCFPMENLIALPNLVKVRLYGTDTPMSLVCKAKILHIEKV
;
A
#
# COMPACT_ATOMS: atom_id res chain seq x y z
N MET A 1 -12.64 -15.58 21.09
CA MET A 1 -11.72 -16.34 20.21
C MET A 1 -11.82 -15.75 18.82
N GLU A 2 -11.01 -14.74 18.52
CA GLU A 2 -10.92 -14.18 17.16
C GLU A 2 -10.05 -15.13 16.33
N ARG A 3 -10.61 -15.67 15.24
CA ARG A 3 -9.89 -16.61 14.37
C ARG A 3 -8.77 -15.84 13.66
N GLY A 4 -7.53 -16.19 14.00
CA GLY A 4 -6.31 -15.50 13.61
C GLY A 4 -6.15 -15.34 12.09
N GLY A 5 -6.04 -14.09 11.65
CA GLY A 5 -5.40 -13.77 10.37
C GLY A 5 -3.89 -13.88 10.51
N VAL A 6 -3.22 -14.34 9.45
CA VAL A 6 -1.75 -14.30 9.39
C VAL A 6 -1.35 -12.86 9.11
N ASN A 7 -0.57 -12.27 10.01
CA ASN A 7 -0.17 -10.88 9.94
C ASN A 7 1.34 -10.79 9.73
N LEU A 8 1.79 -9.92 8.83
CA LEU A 8 3.19 -9.61 8.63
C LEU A 8 3.46 -8.14 8.95
N ASP A 9 4.44 -7.89 9.80
CA ASP A 9 4.98 -6.55 10.08
C ASP A 9 6.45 -6.51 9.68
N PHE A 10 6.74 -5.80 8.60
CA PHE A 10 8.08 -5.60 8.08
C PHE A 10 8.50 -4.16 8.31
N ASN A 11 9.15 -3.93 9.45
CA ASN A 11 9.50 -2.62 9.94
C ASN A 11 11.01 -2.38 9.88
N MET A 12 11.43 -1.41 9.07
CA MET A 12 12.84 -1.02 8.90
C MET A 12 13.11 0.42 9.39
N ASN A 13 12.28 0.94 10.30
CA ASN A 13 12.38 2.33 10.75
C ASN A 13 13.64 2.64 11.58
N ASP A 14 14.37 1.60 12.05
CA ASP A 14 15.69 1.74 12.66
C ASP A 14 16.81 1.97 11.63
N LYS A 15 16.53 1.74 10.35
CA LYS A 15 17.51 1.94 9.28
C LYS A 15 17.60 3.42 8.90
N VAL A 16 18.82 3.83 8.60
CA VAL A 16 19.12 5.19 8.13
C VAL A 16 18.68 5.38 6.68
N ARG A 17 18.70 4.30 5.90
CA ARG A 17 18.33 4.27 4.47
C ARG A 17 17.12 3.37 4.28
N LEU A 18 16.31 3.70 3.28
CA LEU A 18 15.24 2.83 2.81
C LEU A 18 15.80 1.48 2.39
N ILE A 19 15.07 0.42 2.73
CA ILE A 19 15.43 -0.95 2.36
C ILE A 19 14.51 -1.41 1.23
N LYS A 20 15.08 -1.97 0.16
CA LYS A 20 14.29 -2.59 -0.90
C LYS A 20 13.51 -3.78 -0.33
N LEU A 21 12.21 -3.83 -0.56
CA LEU A 21 11.37 -4.95 -0.11
C LEU A 21 11.84 -6.26 -0.78
N PRO A 22 12.12 -7.33 -0.01
CA PRO A 22 12.39 -8.64 -0.57
C PRO A 22 11.19 -9.16 -1.40
N HIS A 23 11.43 -9.58 -2.65
CA HIS A 23 10.35 -9.99 -3.56
C HIS A 23 9.58 -11.22 -3.05
N CYS A 24 10.20 -12.07 -2.22
CA CYS A 24 9.52 -13.22 -1.61
C CYS A 24 8.33 -12.82 -0.73
N ILE A 25 8.32 -11.59 -0.20
CA ILE A 25 7.19 -11.09 0.60
C ILE A 25 5.97 -10.83 -0.28
N LEU A 26 6.15 -10.54 -1.58
CA LEU A 26 5.08 -10.18 -2.53
C LEU A 26 4.20 -11.35 -2.98
N SER A 27 4.48 -12.57 -2.51
CA SER A 27 3.76 -13.80 -2.90
C SER A 27 3.10 -14.53 -1.73
N PHE A 28 3.07 -13.93 -0.54
CA PHE A 28 2.45 -14.56 0.63
C PHE A 28 0.92 -14.53 0.56
N LYS A 29 0.33 -15.68 0.20
CA LYS A 29 -1.10 -15.77 -0.11
C LYS A 29 -2.04 -15.79 1.10
N THR A 30 -1.53 -16.09 2.28
CA THR A 30 -2.33 -16.28 3.50
C THR A 30 -2.42 -15.04 4.38
N LEU A 31 -1.71 -13.96 4.01
CA LEU A 31 -1.68 -12.75 4.83
C LEU A 31 -3.01 -12.02 4.75
N GLN A 32 -3.49 -11.58 5.91
CA GLN A 32 -4.69 -10.74 6.02
C GLN A 32 -4.34 -9.29 6.40
N VAL A 33 -3.27 -9.11 7.17
CA VAL A 33 -2.73 -7.79 7.52
C VAL A 33 -1.27 -7.71 7.11
N LEU A 34 -0.93 -6.68 6.33
CA LEU A 34 0.44 -6.37 5.93
C LEU A 34 0.80 -4.96 6.40
N LYS A 35 1.91 -4.85 7.14
CA LYS A 35 2.50 -3.58 7.55
C LYS A 35 3.90 -3.47 6.96
N LEU A 36 4.12 -2.42 6.19
CA LEU A 36 5.39 -2.10 5.56
C LEU A 36 5.86 -0.73 6.05
N THR A 37 7.04 -0.67 6.68
CA THR A 37 7.59 0.58 7.21
C THR A 37 9.01 0.82 6.74
N HIS A 38 9.27 2.02 6.20
CA HIS A 38 10.60 2.51 5.80
C HIS A 38 11.26 1.69 4.67
N LEU A 39 10.52 1.52 3.56
CA LEU A 39 10.92 0.65 2.45
C LEU A 39 10.94 1.36 1.10
N GLU A 40 11.75 0.84 0.19
CA GLU A 40 11.74 1.16 -1.24
C GLU A 40 11.03 0.05 -2.02
N MET A 41 10.06 0.44 -2.84
CA MET A 41 9.19 -0.43 -3.63
C MET A 41 9.50 -0.22 -5.12
N ARG A 42 10.34 -1.09 -5.67
CA ARG A 42 10.81 -1.02 -7.06
C ARG A 42 11.17 -2.40 -7.62
N ASP A 43 11.34 -2.49 -8.94
CA ASP A 43 11.77 -3.70 -9.66
C ASP A 43 10.90 -4.96 -9.40
N PHE A 44 9.58 -4.83 -9.23
CA PHE A 44 8.70 -5.99 -9.05
C PHE A 44 7.67 -6.16 -10.17
N ASP A 45 7.49 -7.41 -10.62
CA ASP A 45 6.63 -7.75 -11.76
C ASP A 45 5.22 -8.14 -11.36
N GLN A 46 5.04 -8.83 -10.23
CA GLN A 46 3.74 -9.31 -9.78
C GLN A 46 3.65 -9.19 -8.26
N VAL A 47 2.43 -8.91 -7.80
CA VAL A 47 2.06 -8.89 -6.39
C VAL A 47 0.80 -9.72 -6.27
N ASP A 48 0.81 -10.72 -5.39
CA ASP A 48 -0.33 -11.64 -5.20
C ASP A 48 -0.63 -11.81 -3.71
N PHE A 49 -1.58 -10.99 -3.25
CA PHE A 49 -2.06 -10.91 -1.88
C PHE A 49 -3.59 -11.11 -1.83
N PRO A 50 -4.08 -12.32 -2.16
CA PRO A 50 -5.49 -12.61 -2.37
C PRO A 50 -6.35 -12.48 -1.10
N GLN A 51 -5.74 -12.42 0.09
CA GLN A 51 -6.42 -12.38 1.38
C GLN A 51 -6.18 -11.09 2.18
N ILE A 52 -5.37 -10.15 1.67
CA ILE A 52 -5.07 -8.91 2.40
C ILE A 52 -6.33 -8.05 2.49
N LYS A 53 -6.76 -7.83 3.74
CA LYS A 53 -7.89 -6.95 4.08
C LYS A 53 -7.42 -5.62 4.65
N THR A 54 -6.26 -5.61 5.30
CA THR A 54 -5.70 -4.39 5.90
C THR A 54 -4.25 -4.20 5.48
N LEU A 55 -3.96 -3.01 4.95
CA LEU A 55 -2.64 -2.64 4.47
C LEU A 55 -2.18 -1.35 5.14
N TYR A 56 -1.00 -1.38 5.75
CA TYR A 56 -0.33 -0.21 6.29
C TYR A 56 0.96 0.06 5.52
N LEU A 57 1.08 1.27 4.98
CA LEU A 57 2.26 1.77 4.30
C LEU A 57 2.76 3.01 5.02
N VAL A 58 3.92 2.93 5.66
CA VAL A 58 4.50 4.02 6.45
C VAL A 58 5.92 4.34 5.97
N ARG A 59 6.17 5.58 5.53
CA ARG A 59 7.47 6.00 4.98
C ARG A 59 7.93 5.08 3.84
N VAL A 60 7.03 4.79 2.90
CA VAL A 60 7.31 3.88 1.78
C VAL A 60 7.49 4.70 0.51
N HIS A 61 8.59 4.43 -0.19
CA HIS A 61 8.93 5.11 -1.45
C HIS A 61 8.69 4.16 -2.61
N PHE A 62 7.78 4.54 -3.51
CA PHE A 62 7.56 3.81 -4.75
C PHE A 62 8.39 4.41 -5.89
N GLU A 63 8.95 3.55 -6.74
CA GLU A 63 9.65 3.98 -7.95
C GLU A 63 8.75 4.78 -8.89
N SER A 64 7.45 4.49 -8.90
CA SER A 64 6.48 5.30 -9.62
C SER A 64 5.07 5.11 -9.09
N ARG A 65 4.17 5.99 -9.54
CA ARG A 65 2.72 5.85 -9.32
C ARG A 65 2.17 4.54 -9.87
N GLU A 66 2.74 4.03 -10.96
CA GLU A 66 2.37 2.75 -11.56
C GLU A 66 2.68 1.59 -10.62
N TYR A 67 3.88 1.56 -10.02
CA TYR A 67 4.23 0.52 -9.05
C TYR A 67 3.30 0.53 -7.84
N PHE A 68 2.89 1.70 -7.37
CA PHE A 68 1.90 1.80 -6.30
C PHE A 68 0.54 1.22 -6.69
N VAL A 69 0.01 1.57 -7.87
CA VAL A 69 -1.26 1.01 -8.36
C VAL A 69 -1.14 -0.51 -8.55
N LYS A 70 -0.04 -0.97 -9.15
CA LYS A 70 0.28 -2.39 -9.35
C LYS A 70 0.33 -3.16 -8.03
N PHE A 71 0.93 -2.57 -7.00
CA PHE A 71 0.97 -3.14 -5.67
C PHE A 71 -0.42 -3.27 -5.05
N LEU A 72 -1.27 -2.24 -5.19
CA LEU A 72 -2.65 -2.30 -4.71
C LEU A 72 -3.50 -3.31 -5.46
N PHE A 73 -3.31 -3.49 -6.78
CA PHE A 73 -4.00 -4.53 -7.56
C PHE A 73 -3.67 -5.95 -7.12
N GLY A 74 -2.50 -6.16 -6.51
CA GLY A 74 -2.19 -7.43 -5.87
C GLY A 74 -3.06 -7.74 -4.65
N CYS A 75 -3.83 -6.77 -4.13
CA CYS A 75 -4.67 -6.89 -2.93
C CYS A 75 -6.17 -6.77 -3.28
N PRO A 76 -6.78 -7.73 -4.02
CA PRO A 76 -8.12 -7.57 -4.59
C PRO A 76 -9.26 -7.46 -3.55
N VAL A 77 -9.03 -7.96 -2.33
CA VAL A 77 -10.02 -7.94 -1.23
C VAL A 77 -9.73 -6.89 -0.17
N LEU A 78 -8.87 -5.91 -0.47
CA LEU A 78 -8.46 -4.87 0.48
C LEU A 78 -9.67 -4.05 0.97
N GLU A 79 -9.83 -3.95 2.29
CA GLU A 79 -10.94 -3.27 2.95
C GLU A 79 -10.50 -1.97 3.66
N ASP A 80 -9.29 -1.95 4.22
CA ASP A 80 -8.76 -0.84 5.01
C ASP A 80 -7.30 -0.50 4.62
N LEU A 81 -7.10 0.71 4.08
CA LEU A 81 -5.81 1.21 3.62
C LEU A 81 -5.34 2.37 4.52
N HIS A 82 -4.15 2.21 5.10
CA HIS A 82 -3.49 3.23 5.91
C HIS A 82 -2.20 3.64 5.22
N THR A 83 -2.05 4.94 4.95
CA THR A 83 -0.87 5.48 4.28
C THR A 83 -0.32 6.68 5.04
N LYS A 84 0.98 6.66 5.32
CA LYS A 84 1.69 7.76 5.97
C LYS A 84 3.02 7.99 5.29
N SER A 85 3.26 9.21 4.82
CA SER A 85 4.50 9.58 4.12
C SER A 85 4.82 8.63 2.96
N ILE A 86 3.92 8.55 1.98
CA ILE A 86 4.17 7.84 0.73
C ILE A 86 4.86 8.81 -0.23
N GLU A 87 5.98 8.39 -0.78
CA GLU A 87 6.75 9.19 -1.73
C GLU A 87 6.82 8.48 -3.09
N PHE A 88 6.97 9.26 -4.15
CA PHE A 88 7.15 8.76 -5.52
C PHE A 88 8.40 9.36 -6.13
N HIS A 89 9.15 8.60 -6.91
CA HIS A 89 10.28 9.17 -7.65
C HIS A 89 9.79 10.22 -8.67
N PRO A 90 10.39 11.43 -8.70
CA PRO A 90 9.88 12.58 -9.45
C PRO A 90 10.03 12.49 -10.98
N LYS A 91 10.66 11.43 -11.51
CA LYS A 91 11.05 11.34 -12.92
C LYS A 91 10.04 10.64 -13.83
N GLN A 92 8.93 10.12 -13.30
CA GLN A 92 7.95 9.41 -14.12
C GLN A 92 6.64 10.21 -14.19
N SER A 93 6.17 10.38 -15.43
CA SER A 93 5.04 11.24 -15.82
C SER A 93 3.76 10.92 -15.05
N CYS A 94 2.84 11.90 -15.06
CA CYS A 94 1.49 11.74 -14.54
C CYS A 94 0.77 10.57 -15.24
N PHE A 95 0.90 9.36 -14.69
CA PHE A 95 0.04 8.25 -15.06
C PHE A 95 -1.37 8.57 -14.57
N PRO A 96 -2.37 8.61 -15.46
CA PRO A 96 -3.76 8.71 -15.03
C PRO A 96 -4.10 7.48 -14.18
N MET A 97 -4.32 7.70 -12.88
CA MET A 97 -4.73 6.65 -11.94
C MET A 97 -6.21 6.25 -12.09
N GLU A 98 -6.77 6.41 -13.29
CA GLU A 98 -8.18 6.23 -13.61
C GLU A 98 -8.65 4.76 -13.42
N ASN A 99 -7.72 3.81 -13.32
CA ASN A 99 -8.00 2.38 -13.23
C ASN A 99 -8.07 1.79 -11.81
N LEU A 100 -8.11 2.58 -10.74
CA LEU A 100 -8.41 2.08 -9.37
C LEU A 100 -9.85 1.53 -9.21
N ILE A 101 -10.57 1.34 -10.33
CA ILE A 101 -11.80 0.56 -10.44
C ILE A 101 -11.66 -0.81 -9.73
N ALA A 102 -10.45 -1.38 -9.66
CA ALA A 102 -10.16 -2.72 -9.15
C ALA A 102 -10.05 -2.92 -7.62
N LEU A 103 -10.33 -1.91 -6.78
CA LEU A 103 -10.45 -2.10 -5.32
C LEU A 103 -11.93 -2.06 -4.88
N PRO A 104 -12.74 -3.08 -5.22
CA PRO A 104 -14.19 -3.04 -5.01
C PRO A 104 -14.58 -3.08 -3.53
N ASN A 105 -13.72 -3.64 -2.68
CA ASN A 105 -14.00 -3.84 -1.26
C ASN A 105 -13.41 -2.74 -0.37
N LEU A 106 -12.73 -1.73 -0.93
CA LEU A 106 -12.08 -0.69 -0.14
C LEU A 106 -13.13 0.18 0.56
N VAL A 107 -13.23 0.02 1.89
CA VAL A 107 -14.20 0.72 2.73
C VAL A 107 -13.56 1.93 3.40
N LYS A 108 -12.33 1.76 3.89
CA LYS A 108 -11.66 2.72 4.76
C LYS A 108 -10.33 3.15 4.15
N VAL A 109 -10.10 4.45 4.14
CA VAL A 109 -8.83 5.04 3.76
C VAL A 109 -8.41 6.04 4.82
N ARG A 110 -7.19 5.85 5.35
CA ARG A 110 -6.56 6.76 6.30
C ARG A 110 -5.30 7.34 5.70
N LEU A 111 -5.28 8.66 5.60
CA LEU A 111 -4.22 9.42 4.95
C LEU A 111 -3.53 10.31 5.97
N TYR A 112 -2.21 10.25 5.99
CA TYR A 112 -1.34 11.10 6.79
C TYR A 112 -0.35 11.80 5.84
N GLY A 113 -0.73 12.96 5.31
CA GLY A 113 0.04 13.74 4.32
C GLY A 113 -0.70 14.01 3.01
N THR A 114 -0.04 14.69 2.06
CA THR A 114 -0.66 15.27 0.85
C THR A 114 -0.43 14.50 -0.45
N ASP A 115 0.47 13.50 -0.48
CA ASP A 115 0.92 12.90 -1.74
C ASP A 115 0.15 11.64 -2.16
N THR A 116 -0.88 11.28 -1.41
CA THR A 116 -1.71 10.11 -1.71
C THR A 116 -2.70 10.41 -2.84
N PRO A 117 -2.89 9.50 -3.81
CA PRO A 117 -3.75 9.77 -4.95
C PRO A 117 -5.22 10.00 -4.59
N MET A 118 -5.78 11.12 -5.03
CA MET A 118 -7.20 11.48 -4.87
C MET A 118 -8.16 10.39 -5.40
N SER A 119 -7.76 9.60 -6.39
CA SER A 119 -8.56 8.50 -6.94
C SER A 119 -8.85 7.38 -5.94
N LEU A 120 -8.02 7.18 -4.91
CA LEU A 120 -8.32 6.27 -3.80
C LEU A 120 -9.42 6.82 -2.88
N VAL A 121 -9.46 8.14 -2.74
CA VAL A 121 -10.37 8.84 -1.84
C VAL A 121 -11.80 8.77 -2.34
N CYS A 122 -12.02 8.94 -3.65
CA CYS A 122 -13.37 8.98 -4.25
C CYS A 122 -14.20 7.71 -4.03
N LYS A 123 -13.59 6.57 -3.65
CA LYS A 123 -14.27 5.29 -3.46
C LYS A 123 -14.48 4.89 -2.01
N ALA A 124 -13.68 5.43 -1.10
CA ALA A 124 -13.74 5.05 0.31
C ALA A 124 -15.08 5.51 0.90
N LYS A 125 -15.75 4.62 1.65
CA LYS A 125 -16.93 4.99 2.44
C LYS A 125 -16.54 5.83 3.65
N ILE A 126 -15.35 5.59 4.18
CA ILE A 126 -14.80 6.30 5.33
C ILE A 126 -13.43 6.84 4.93
N LEU A 127 -13.30 8.16 4.95
CA LEU A 127 -12.05 8.87 4.75
C LEU A 127 -11.64 9.52 6.07
N HIS A 128 -10.45 9.18 6.55
CA HIS A 128 -9.82 9.88 7.66
C HIS A 128 -8.55 10.58 7.17
N ILE A 129 -8.51 11.90 7.25
CA ILE A 129 -7.33 12.71 6.93
C ILE A 129 -6.78 13.23 8.25
N GLU A 130 -5.57 12.81 8.58
CA GLU A 130 -4.87 13.31 9.76
C GLU A 130 -3.90 14.43 9.39
N LYS A 131 -3.89 15.48 10.20
CA LYS A 131 -3.03 16.65 9.99
C LYS A 131 -1.61 16.33 10.48
N VAL A 132 -0.62 16.67 9.65
CA VAL A 132 0.82 16.55 9.95
C VAL A 132 1.24 17.61 10.95
#